data_AF-A0A7C7XTM0-F1
#
_entry.id   AF-A0A7C7XTM0-F1
#
_cell.length_a   1.000
_cell.length_b   1.000
_cell.length_c   1.000
_cell.angle_alpha   90.00
_cell.angle_beta   90.00
_cell.angle_gamma   90.00
#
_symmetry.space_group_name_H-M   'P 1'
#
loop_
_entity.id
_entity.type
_entity.pdbx_description
1 polymer ?
#
loop_
_entity_poly.entity_id
_entity_poly.type
_entity_poly.pdbx_seq_one_letter_code
_entity_poly.pdbx_strand_id
1 'polypeptide(L)'
;MSEYFHSTNSPYYAVATALPLLICYEVLVVATQTPYWAIRNAADVWMRTFFLAFEIKPQHLSFLMIGAMIIALPFARRYAQGVELRPRYFVMILGESLGYSLLLGIVLRLVLSNLLLSIGGSDIGLLQNLALSIGAGLFEEFFFRVLLLGVLLWFIKHLIPNENFGGILSVLLAAFLFSGSHYIGNMADSFTWYSFLYRWLAGVAFTALYYFRGFAVTSCTHALYDIRVLL
;
A
#
# COMPACT_ATOMS: atom_id res chain seq x y z
N MET A 1 22.34 -8.06 -11.35
CA MET A 1 21.61 -6.99 -10.64
C MET A 1 20.59 -6.30 -11.55
N SER A 2 20.96 -5.84 -12.76
CA SER A 2 20.02 -5.24 -13.72
C SER A 2 18.75 -6.10 -13.98
N GLU A 3 18.93 -7.42 -14.20
CA GLU A 3 17.80 -8.35 -14.40
C GLU A 3 16.85 -8.39 -13.19
N TYR A 4 17.36 -8.38 -11.96
CA TYR A 4 16.54 -8.37 -10.75
C TYR A 4 15.67 -7.11 -10.68
N PHE A 5 16.28 -5.92 -10.82
CA PHE A 5 15.56 -4.65 -10.75
C PHE A 5 14.46 -4.55 -11.83
N HIS A 6 14.78 -4.98 -13.05
CA HIS A 6 13.83 -5.02 -14.15
C HIS A 6 12.69 -6.03 -13.91
N SER A 7 13.00 -7.28 -13.54
CA SER A 7 11.98 -8.32 -13.31
C SER A 7 11.03 -7.94 -12.17
N THR A 8 11.56 -7.45 -11.05
CA THR A 8 10.76 -7.13 -9.86
C THR A 8 9.87 -5.89 -10.01
N ASN A 9 10.16 -5.01 -10.97
CA ASN A 9 9.30 -3.88 -11.32
C ASN A 9 8.16 -4.29 -12.28
N SER A 10 8.07 -5.55 -12.68
CA SER A 10 7.03 -5.99 -13.62
C SER A 10 5.66 -6.19 -12.95
N PRO A 11 4.56 -6.07 -13.72
CA PRO A 11 3.22 -6.43 -13.25
C PRO A 11 3.12 -7.88 -12.77
N TYR A 12 3.96 -8.78 -13.31
CA TYR A 12 3.95 -10.18 -12.92
C TYR A 12 4.43 -10.39 -11.49
N TYR A 13 5.52 -9.73 -11.09
CA TYR A 13 5.95 -9.70 -9.69
C TYR A 13 4.98 -8.92 -8.80
N ALA A 14 4.34 -7.86 -9.30
CA ALA A 14 3.32 -7.14 -8.55
C ALA A 14 2.18 -8.06 -8.10
N VAL A 15 1.55 -8.80 -9.03
CA VAL A 15 0.44 -9.71 -8.71
C VAL A 15 0.93 -10.91 -7.88
N ALA A 16 2.09 -11.47 -8.23
CA ALA A 16 2.64 -12.64 -7.54
C ALA A 16 3.03 -12.35 -6.08
N THR A 17 3.48 -11.13 -5.77
CA THR A 17 3.76 -10.69 -4.39
C THR A 17 2.50 -10.26 -3.66
N ALA A 18 1.56 -9.63 -4.36
CA ALA A 18 0.31 -9.16 -3.75
C ALA A 18 -0.59 -10.32 -3.29
N LEU A 19 -0.61 -11.45 -4.02
CA LEU A 19 -1.43 -12.61 -3.68
C LEU A 19 -1.14 -13.21 -2.28
N PRO A 20 0.11 -13.56 -1.92
CA PRO A 20 0.40 -14.04 -0.58
C PRO A 20 0.16 -12.97 0.49
N LEU A 21 0.39 -11.67 0.21
CA LEU A 21 0.04 -10.59 1.13
C LEU A 21 -1.48 -10.56 1.41
N LEU A 22 -2.31 -10.70 0.36
CA LEU A 22 -3.77 -10.74 0.50
C LEU A 22 -4.22 -11.93 1.33
N ILE A 23 -3.68 -13.12 1.06
CA ILE A 23 -4.02 -14.34 1.80
C ILE A 23 -3.62 -14.18 3.28
N CYS A 24 -2.40 -13.73 3.56
CA CYS A 24 -1.94 -13.49 4.93
C CYS A 24 -2.82 -12.47 5.64
N TYR A 25 -3.16 -11.36 4.99
CA TYR A 25 -4.06 -10.34 5.54
C TYR A 25 -5.43 -10.93 5.90
N GLU A 26 -6.10 -11.62 4.97
CA GLU A 26 -7.43 -12.17 5.21
C GLU A 26 -7.42 -13.25 6.30
N VAL A 27 -6.41 -14.11 6.32
CA VAL A 27 -6.26 -15.12 7.39
C VAL A 27 -6.09 -14.46 8.74
N LEU A 28 -5.24 -13.43 8.85
CA LEU A 28 -5.03 -12.72 10.11
C LEU A 28 -6.30 -12.01 10.57
N VAL A 29 -7.01 -11.29 9.68
CA VAL A 29 -8.28 -10.63 10.01
C VAL A 29 -9.33 -11.65 10.48
N VAL A 30 -9.43 -12.81 9.82
CA VAL A 30 -10.37 -13.87 10.22
C VAL A 30 -9.96 -14.49 11.57
N ALA A 31 -8.67 -14.56 11.87
CA ALA A 31 -8.16 -15.09 13.14
C ALA A 31 -8.35 -14.11 14.32
N THR A 32 -8.41 -12.80 14.05
CA THR A 32 -8.51 -11.75 15.08
C THR A 32 -9.91 -11.13 15.20
N GLN A 33 -10.82 -11.40 14.26
CA GLN A 33 -12.18 -10.87 14.32
C GLN A 33 -12.96 -11.42 15.52
N THR A 34 -13.87 -10.60 16.04
CA THR A 34 -14.84 -11.01 17.06
C THR A 34 -16.20 -11.24 16.42
N PRO A 35 -17.16 -11.88 17.12
CA PRO A 35 -18.53 -12.04 16.61
C PRO A 35 -19.26 -10.71 16.32
N TYR A 36 -18.79 -9.60 16.90
CA TYR A 36 -19.46 -8.31 16.84
C TYR A 36 -18.77 -7.31 15.91
N TRP A 37 -17.44 -7.39 15.79
CA TRP A 37 -16.64 -6.46 15.01
C TRP A 37 -15.44 -7.13 14.38
N ALA A 38 -15.12 -6.69 13.16
CA ALA A 38 -13.92 -7.05 12.43
C ALA A 38 -13.17 -5.76 12.08
N ILE A 39 -11.95 -5.61 12.58
CA ILE A 39 -11.09 -4.46 12.29
C ILE A 39 -10.30 -4.77 11.01
N ARG A 40 -10.41 -3.88 10.03
CA ARG A 40 -9.84 -4.01 8.69
C ARG A 40 -9.15 -2.72 8.29
N ASN A 41 -8.23 -2.81 7.34
CA ASN A 41 -7.62 -1.62 6.75
C ASN A 41 -8.69 -0.76 6.04
N ALA A 42 -8.56 0.58 6.10
CA ALA A 42 -9.55 1.49 5.55
C ALA A 42 -9.76 1.31 4.04
N ALA A 43 -8.68 1.11 3.27
CA ALA A 43 -8.78 0.91 1.83
C ALA A 43 -9.48 -0.42 1.47
N ASP A 44 -9.30 -1.49 2.27
CA ASP A 44 -10.11 -2.72 2.16
C ASP A 44 -11.60 -2.43 2.40
N VAL A 45 -11.93 -1.66 3.44
CA VAL A 45 -13.31 -1.27 3.74
C VAL A 45 -13.93 -0.44 2.61
N TRP A 46 -13.19 0.50 2.01
CA TRP A 46 -13.68 1.28 0.87
C TRP A 46 -13.98 0.39 -0.33
N MET A 47 -13.08 -0.55 -0.66
CA MET A 47 -13.32 -1.51 -1.74
C MET A 47 -14.57 -2.35 -1.45
N ARG A 48 -14.73 -2.86 -0.23
CA ARG A 48 -15.95 -3.59 0.18
C ARG A 48 -17.20 -2.75 0.06
N THR A 49 -17.15 -1.50 0.50
CA THR A 49 -18.29 -0.57 0.46
C THR A 49 -18.66 -0.22 -0.98
N PHE A 50 -17.68 -0.07 -1.87
CA PHE A 50 -17.94 0.13 -3.29
C PHE A 50 -18.66 -1.08 -3.91
N PHE A 51 -18.21 -2.31 -3.63
CA PHE A 51 -18.85 -3.52 -4.16
C PHE A 51 -20.21 -3.85 -3.53
N LEU A 52 -20.44 -3.41 -2.29
CA LEU A 52 -21.76 -3.44 -1.65
C LEU A 52 -22.82 -2.70 -2.47
N ALA A 53 -22.44 -1.61 -3.15
CA ALA A 53 -23.35 -0.87 -4.05
C ALA A 53 -23.83 -1.70 -5.25
N PHE A 54 -23.15 -2.79 -5.57
CA PHE A 54 -23.51 -3.76 -6.62
C PHE A 54 -24.09 -5.06 -6.04
N GLU A 55 -24.59 -5.03 -4.80
CA GLU A 55 -25.18 -6.16 -4.08
C GLU A 55 -24.22 -7.33 -3.79
N ILE A 56 -22.91 -7.12 -3.98
CA ILE A 56 -21.89 -8.11 -3.62
C ILE A 56 -21.63 -8.02 -2.12
N LYS A 57 -22.06 -9.05 -1.38
CA LYS A 57 -21.87 -9.09 0.08
C LYS A 57 -20.38 -9.09 0.44
N PRO A 58 -19.95 -8.35 1.48
CA PRO A 58 -18.55 -8.26 1.89
C PRO A 58 -17.88 -9.62 2.14
N GLN A 59 -18.62 -10.59 2.65
CA GLN A 59 -18.13 -11.95 2.91
C GLN A 59 -17.61 -12.68 1.65
N HIS A 60 -18.13 -12.34 0.47
CA HIS A 60 -17.69 -12.95 -0.79
C HIS A 60 -16.50 -12.22 -1.41
N LEU A 61 -16.21 -11.00 -0.96
CA LEU A 61 -15.21 -10.16 -1.62
C LEU A 61 -13.79 -10.71 -1.45
N SER A 62 -13.47 -11.32 -0.30
CA SER A 62 -12.15 -11.94 -0.10
C SER A 62 -11.87 -13.02 -1.15
N PHE A 63 -12.87 -13.89 -1.42
CA PHE A 63 -12.78 -14.90 -2.47
C PHE A 63 -12.71 -14.28 -3.87
N LEU A 64 -13.47 -13.20 -4.12
CA LEU A 64 -13.45 -12.51 -5.40
C LEU A 64 -12.07 -11.86 -5.67
N MET A 65 -11.47 -11.21 -4.67
CA MET A 65 -10.14 -10.60 -4.79
C MET A 65 -9.06 -11.64 -5.03
N ILE A 66 -9.06 -12.75 -4.28
CA ILE A 66 -8.13 -13.87 -4.49
C ILE A 66 -8.33 -14.46 -5.90
N GLY A 67 -9.57 -14.71 -6.30
CA GLY A 67 -9.90 -15.22 -7.63
C GLY A 67 -9.46 -14.26 -8.74
N ALA A 68 -9.70 -12.97 -8.57
CA ALA A 68 -9.27 -11.93 -9.51
C ALA A 68 -7.75 -11.89 -9.66
N MET A 69 -6.99 -12.05 -8.57
CA MET A 69 -5.52 -12.09 -8.62
C MET A 69 -5.00 -13.34 -9.30
N ILE A 70 -5.60 -14.51 -9.04
CA ILE A 70 -5.26 -15.77 -9.74
C ILE A 70 -5.53 -15.62 -11.24
N ILE A 71 -6.66 -15.02 -11.62
CA ILE A 71 -7.01 -14.73 -13.01
C ILE A 71 -6.04 -13.69 -13.59
N ALA A 72 -5.61 -12.69 -12.82
CA ALA A 72 -4.69 -11.65 -13.28
C ALA A 72 -3.27 -12.16 -13.54
N LEU A 73 -2.80 -13.22 -12.86
CA LEU A 73 -1.45 -13.79 -13.04
C LEU A 73 -1.08 -14.11 -14.50
N PRO A 74 -1.89 -14.86 -15.29
CA PRO A 74 -1.56 -15.13 -16.69
C PRO A 74 -1.54 -13.85 -17.56
N PHE A 75 -2.41 -12.87 -17.29
CA PHE A 75 -2.38 -11.59 -17.99
C PHE A 75 -1.12 -10.80 -17.64
N ALA A 76 -0.78 -10.71 -16.36
CA ALA A 76 0.42 -10.04 -15.88
C ALA A 76 1.69 -10.67 -16.47
N ARG A 77 1.73 -12.00 -16.59
CA ARG A 77 2.82 -12.73 -17.27
C ARG A 77 2.91 -12.36 -18.75
N ARG A 78 1.78 -12.22 -19.45
CA ARG A 78 1.76 -11.82 -20.88
C ARG A 78 2.27 -10.39 -21.10
N TYR A 79 1.97 -9.47 -20.18
CA TYR A 79 2.49 -8.10 -20.23
C TYR A 79 3.99 -8.03 -19.86
N ALA A 80 4.46 -8.88 -18.95
CA ALA A 80 5.86 -8.95 -18.54
C ALA A 80 6.67 -9.92 -19.41
N GLN A 81 6.63 -9.78 -20.73
CA GLN A 81 7.32 -10.68 -21.67
C GLN A 81 8.79 -10.88 -21.28
N GLY A 82 9.23 -12.13 -21.17
CA GLY A 82 10.60 -12.50 -20.79
C GLY A 82 10.89 -12.47 -19.29
N VAL A 83 9.91 -12.17 -18.42
CA VAL A 83 10.08 -12.23 -16.96
C VAL A 83 9.57 -13.56 -16.41
N GLU A 84 10.45 -14.25 -15.68
CA GLU A 84 10.12 -15.48 -14.96
C GLU A 84 10.13 -15.25 -13.44
N LEU A 85 9.22 -15.94 -12.73
CA LEU A 85 9.21 -15.92 -11.27
C LEU A 85 10.34 -16.80 -10.74
N ARG A 86 11.26 -16.17 -10.01
CA ARG A 86 12.37 -16.85 -9.33
C ARG A 86 12.13 -16.74 -7.83
N PRO A 87 12.01 -17.85 -7.08
CA PRO A 87 11.81 -17.81 -5.63
C PRO A 87 12.84 -16.94 -4.90
N ARG A 88 14.10 -16.96 -5.36
CA ARG A 88 15.19 -16.13 -4.86
C ARG A 88 14.87 -14.63 -4.90
N TYR A 89 14.13 -14.16 -5.90
CA TYR A 89 13.81 -12.74 -6.04
C TYR A 89 12.80 -12.29 -5.00
N PHE A 90 11.90 -13.14 -4.51
CA PHE A 90 11.00 -12.78 -3.41
C PHE A 90 11.76 -12.54 -2.10
N VAL A 91 12.76 -13.38 -1.80
CA VAL A 91 13.63 -13.17 -0.63
C VAL A 91 14.44 -11.87 -0.78
N MET A 92 14.92 -11.57 -1.99
CA MET A 92 15.61 -10.31 -2.27
C MET A 92 14.68 -9.10 -2.15
N ILE A 93 13.42 -9.20 -2.61
CA ILE A 93 12.40 -8.15 -2.43
C ILE A 93 12.21 -7.88 -0.95
N LEU A 94 12.05 -8.91 -0.12
CA LEU A 94 11.90 -8.74 1.33
C LEU A 94 13.14 -8.04 1.94
N GLY A 95 14.35 -8.45 1.56
CA GLY A 95 15.58 -7.81 2.03
C GLY A 95 15.72 -6.35 1.58
N GLU A 96 15.38 -6.06 0.33
CA GLU A 96 15.36 -4.70 -0.24
C GLU A 96 14.30 -3.83 0.46
N SER A 97 13.10 -4.36 0.64
CA SER A 97 12.00 -3.68 1.33
C SER A 97 12.30 -3.41 2.80
N LEU A 98 13.01 -4.30 3.49
CA LEU A 98 13.53 -4.04 4.83
C LEU A 98 14.50 -2.85 4.82
N GLY A 99 15.42 -2.81 3.86
CA GLY A 99 16.36 -1.70 3.69
C GLY A 99 15.66 -0.36 3.44
N TYR A 100 14.70 -0.31 2.51
CA TYR A 100 13.91 0.89 2.24
C TYR A 100 13.06 1.30 3.43
N SER A 101 12.49 0.32 4.15
CA SER A 101 11.68 0.57 5.34
C SER A 101 12.50 1.30 6.40
N LEU A 102 13.71 0.82 6.70
CA LEU A 102 14.65 1.48 7.62
C LEU A 102 15.01 2.89 7.16
N LEU A 103 15.38 3.03 5.89
CA LEU A 103 15.76 4.32 5.30
C LEU A 103 14.62 5.34 5.39
N LEU A 104 13.39 4.95 5.03
CA LEU A 104 12.21 5.81 5.13
C LEU A 104 11.95 6.24 6.57
N GLY A 105 12.07 5.32 7.52
CA GLY A 105 11.91 5.64 8.95
C GLY A 105 12.93 6.66 9.44
N ILE A 106 14.17 6.59 8.98
CA ILE A 106 15.22 7.56 9.31
C ILE A 106 14.91 8.91 8.65
N VAL A 107 14.62 8.92 7.34
CA VAL A 107 14.35 10.15 6.57
C VAL A 107 13.15 10.90 7.14
N LEU A 108 12.02 10.22 7.37
CA LEU A 108 10.81 10.86 7.90
C LEU A 108 11.03 11.43 9.31
N ARG A 109 11.78 10.73 10.16
CA ARG A 109 12.15 11.24 11.49
C ARG A 109 13.08 12.44 11.41
N LEU A 110 14.06 12.45 10.51
CA LEU A 110 15.00 13.55 10.35
C LEU A 110 14.32 14.81 9.79
N VAL A 111 13.41 14.66 8.83
CA VAL A 111 12.66 15.80 8.28
C VAL A 111 11.74 16.44 9.31
N LEU A 112 11.28 15.66 10.30
CA LEU A 112 10.34 16.09 11.33
C LEU A 112 10.96 16.16 12.73
N SER A 113 12.30 16.15 12.82
CA SER A 113 13.09 15.89 14.03
C SER A 113 12.99 16.93 15.15
N ASN A 114 12.22 18.00 14.94
CA ASN A 114 11.97 19.00 15.98
C ASN A 114 10.77 18.68 16.88
N LEU A 115 10.04 17.58 16.64
CA LEU A 115 8.92 17.16 17.49
C LEU A 115 9.09 15.68 17.86
N LEU A 116 9.55 15.44 19.08
CA LEU A 116 9.54 14.12 19.72
C LEU A 116 8.08 13.75 20.03
N LEU A 117 7.41 13.08 19.09
CA LEU A 117 6.12 12.45 19.36
C LEU A 117 6.15 11.01 18.86
N SER A 118 5.87 10.08 19.77
CA SER A 118 5.57 8.71 19.41
C SER A 118 4.25 8.71 18.65
N ILE A 119 4.25 8.19 17.43
CA ILE A 119 3.02 7.77 16.78
C ILE A 119 2.53 6.57 17.59
N GLY A 120 1.44 6.76 18.34
CA GLY A 120 0.92 5.75 19.25
C GLY A 120 0.52 4.49 18.51
N GLY A 121 1.10 3.35 18.90
CA GLY A 121 0.58 2.03 18.55
C GLY A 121 -0.77 1.84 19.23
N SER A 122 -1.76 1.38 18.49
CA SER A 122 -3.06 1.03 19.07
C SER A 122 -2.94 -0.34 19.76
N ASP A 123 -3.46 -0.45 20.99
CA ASP A 123 -3.34 -1.65 21.85
C ASP A 123 -4.39 -2.72 21.46
N ILE A 124 -4.49 -3.01 20.17
CA ILE A 124 -5.50 -3.91 19.56
C ILE A 124 -4.97 -5.35 19.45
N GLY A 125 -3.73 -5.59 19.87
CA GLY A 125 -3.07 -6.90 19.91
C GLY A 125 -2.15 -7.16 18.71
N LEU A 126 -1.10 -7.96 18.95
CA LEU A 126 -0.01 -8.20 18.00
C LEU A 126 -0.49 -8.73 16.63
N LEU A 127 -1.40 -9.72 16.63
CA LEU A 127 -1.90 -10.31 15.38
C LEU A 127 -2.74 -9.32 14.57
N GLN A 128 -3.50 -8.44 15.24
CA GLN A 128 -4.32 -7.44 14.57
C GLN A 128 -3.44 -6.32 14.00
N ASN A 129 -2.42 -5.88 14.73
CA ASN A 129 -1.45 -4.90 14.23
C ASN A 129 -0.70 -5.47 13.01
N LEU A 130 -0.29 -6.75 13.06
CA LEU A 130 0.31 -7.42 11.91
C LEU A 130 -0.65 -7.47 10.70
N ALA A 131 -1.93 -7.77 10.92
CA ALA A 131 -2.95 -7.75 9.87
C ALA A 131 -3.05 -6.36 9.25
N LEU A 132 -3.18 -5.32 10.07
CA LEU A 132 -3.32 -3.94 9.60
C LEU A 132 -2.09 -3.46 8.84
N SER A 133 -0.88 -3.81 9.27
CA SER A 133 0.35 -3.46 8.54
C SER A 133 0.42 -4.14 7.17
N ILE A 134 0.12 -5.43 7.08
CA ILE A 134 0.09 -6.14 5.79
C ILE A 134 -1.02 -5.56 4.89
N GLY A 135 -2.18 -5.27 5.48
CA GLY A 135 -3.31 -4.64 4.80
C GLY A 135 -2.98 -3.26 4.26
N ALA A 136 -2.30 -2.41 5.03
CA ALA A 136 -1.85 -1.09 4.59
C ALA A 136 -0.89 -1.20 3.41
N GLY A 137 0.12 -2.07 3.52
CA GLY A 137 1.06 -2.29 2.42
C GLY A 137 0.42 -2.80 1.14
N LEU A 138 -0.64 -3.62 1.23
CA LEU A 138 -1.36 -4.11 0.05
C LEU A 138 -2.40 -3.10 -0.47
N PHE A 139 -3.38 -2.75 0.34
CA PHE A 139 -4.58 -2.03 -0.09
C PHE A 139 -4.32 -0.54 -0.24
N GLU A 140 -3.57 0.09 0.65
CA GLU A 140 -3.29 1.52 0.52
C GLU A 140 -2.36 1.79 -0.66
N GLU A 141 -1.32 0.97 -0.85
CA GLU A 141 -0.48 1.11 -2.05
C GLU A 141 -1.28 0.89 -3.33
N PHE A 142 -2.18 -0.09 -3.36
CA PHE A 142 -3.01 -0.31 -4.53
C PHE A 142 -3.95 0.87 -4.78
N PHE A 143 -4.66 1.32 -3.75
CA PHE A 143 -5.62 2.40 -3.88
C PHE A 143 -4.96 3.73 -4.24
N PHE A 144 -3.91 4.14 -3.52
CA PHE A 144 -3.33 5.46 -3.68
C PHE A 144 -2.35 5.55 -4.87
N ARG A 145 -1.53 4.52 -5.10
CA ARG A 145 -0.43 4.60 -6.09
C ARG A 145 -0.80 3.98 -7.43
N VAL A 146 -1.67 2.97 -7.44
CA VAL A 146 -2.14 2.36 -8.70
C VAL A 146 -3.40 3.07 -9.18
N LEU A 147 -4.46 3.13 -8.37
CA LEU A 147 -5.76 3.67 -8.81
C LEU A 147 -5.78 5.20 -8.79
N LEU A 148 -5.65 5.83 -7.62
CA LEU A 148 -5.82 7.28 -7.47
C LEU A 148 -4.77 8.05 -8.27
N LEU A 149 -3.48 7.73 -8.10
CA LEU A 149 -2.41 8.38 -8.85
C LEU A 149 -2.60 8.19 -10.37
N GLY A 150 -3.00 6.99 -10.82
CA GLY A 150 -3.29 6.74 -12.23
C GLY A 150 -4.42 7.63 -12.78
N VAL A 151 -5.52 7.77 -12.02
CA VAL A 151 -6.64 8.66 -12.36
C VAL A 151 -6.20 10.12 -12.37
N LEU A 152 -5.42 10.56 -11.37
CA LEU A 152 -4.93 11.94 -11.29
C LEU A 152 -3.99 12.27 -12.45
N LEU A 153 -3.04 11.38 -12.78
CA LEU A 153 -2.16 11.56 -13.94
C LEU A 153 -2.96 11.62 -15.24
N TRP A 154 -3.95 10.73 -15.40
CA TRP A 154 -4.81 10.73 -16.58
C TRP A 154 -5.67 11.99 -16.67
N PHE A 155 -6.18 12.53 -15.57
CA PHE A 155 -7.01 13.73 -15.60
C PHE A 155 -6.17 15.00 -15.79
N ILE A 156 -5.09 15.15 -15.00
CA ILE A 156 -4.26 16.36 -14.98
C ILE A 156 -3.55 16.59 -16.32
N LYS A 157 -3.12 15.53 -17.02
CA LYS A 157 -2.51 15.69 -18.36
C LYS A 157 -3.44 16.38 -19.37
N HIS A 158 -4.77 16.32 -19.19
CA HIS A 158 -5.72 17.02 -20.06
C HIS A 158 -5.89 18.50 -19.68
N LEU A 159 -5.55 18.87 -18.44
CA LEU A 159 -5.68 20.24 -17.94
C LEU A 159 -4.36 21.02 -18.00
N ILE A 160 -3.25 20.33 -17.81
CA ILE A 160 -1.90 20.90 -17.69
C ILE A 160 -1.02 20.31 -18.79
N PRO A 161 -0.66 21.09 -19.83
CA PRO A 161 0.20 20.61 -20.92
C PRO A 161 1.64 20.29 -20.50
N ASN A 162 2.13 20.89 -19.41
CA ASN A 162 3.46 20.62 -18.89
C ASN A 162 3.46 19.29 -18.12
N GLU A 163 3.98 18.24 -18.74
CA GLU A 163 3.99 16.88 -18.19
C GLU A 163 4.72 16.77 -16.85
N ASN A 164 5.86 17.48 -16.69
CA ASN A 164 6.63 17.46 -15.44
C ASN A 164 5.82 18.08 -14.30
N PHE A 165 5.24 19.26 -14.55
CA PHE A 165 4.42 19.94 -13.55
C PHE A 165 3.15 19.15 -13.23
N GLY A 166 2.49 18.60 -14.25
CA GLY A 166 1.31 17.77 -14.09
C GLY A 166 1.58 16.52 -13.25
N GLY A 167 2.70 15.83 -13.52
CA GLY A 167 3.13 14.67 -12.75
C GLY A 167 3.43 14.99 -11.29
N ILE A 168 4.20 16.06 -11.04
CA ILE A 168 4.49 16.52 -9.67
C ILE A 168 3.18 16.84 -8.94
N LEU A 169 2.26 17.57 -9.58
CA LEU A 169 0.98 17.91 -8.98
C LEU A 169 0.14 16.66 -8.66
N SER A 170 0.10 15.65 -9.55
CA SER A 170 -0.59 14.38 -9.29
C SER A 170 -0.02 13.66 -8.07
N VAL A 171 1.32 13.63 -7.93
CA VAL A 171 1.99 13.00 -6.77
C VAL A 171 1.64 13.74 -5.48
N LEU A 172 1.73 15.07 -5.48
CA LEU A 172 1.44 15.89 -4.28
C LEU A 172 -0.02 15.77 -3.86
N LEU A 173 -0.96 15.75 -4.83
CA LEU A 173 -2.39 15.58 -4.57
C LEU A 173 -2.72 14.16 -4.09
N ALA A 174 -2.16 13.11 -4.70
CA ALA A 174 -2.35 11.74 -4.24
C ALA A 174 -1.86 11.57 -2.79
N ALA A 175 -0.67 12.10 -2.48
CA ALA A 175 -0.12 12.09 -1.12
C ALA A 175 -0.97 12.91 -0.14
N PHE A 176 -1.54 14.04 -0.58
CA PHE A 176 -2.42 14.87 0.24
C PHE A 176 -3.71 14.12 0.61
N LEU A 177 -4.34 13.47 -0.37
CA LEU A 177 -5.53 12.65 -0.16
C LEU A 177 -5.23 11.42 0.70
N PHE A 178 -4.07 10.79 0.52
CA PHE A 178 -3.57 9.73 1.40
C PHE A 178 -3.52 10.19 2.85
N SER A 179 -2.83 11.30 3.14
CA SER A 179 -2.76 11.85 4.50
C SER A 179 -4.13 12.21 5.05
N GLY A 180 -4.96 12.92 4.26
CA GLY A 180 -6.31 13.32 4.65
C GLY A 180 -7.21 12.14 5.02
N SER A 181 -7.04 10.98 4.37
CA SER A 181 -7.87 9.81 4.61
C SER A 181 -7.74 9.22 6.02
N HIS A 182 -6.61 9.46 6.71
CA HIS A 182 -6.41 8.99 8.08
C HIS A 182 -7.23 9.77 9.13
N TYR A 183 -7.85 10.88 8.73
CA TYR A 183 -8.67 11.72 9.61
C TYR A 183 -10.18 11.57 9.35
N ILE A 184 -10.58 10.54 8.60
CA ILE A 184 -11.97 10.29 8.22
C ILE A 184 -12.37 8.86 8.62
N GLY A 185 -13.54 8.73 9.26
CA GLY A 185 -14.12 7.44 9.65
C GLY A 185 -14.10 7.17 11.16
N ASN A 186 -14.68 6.05 11.57
CA ASN A 186 -14.93 5.74 12.98
C ASN A 186 -13.66 5.44 13.80
N MET A 187 -12.57 5.04 13.13
CA MET A 187 -11.26 4.79 13.74
C MET A 187 -10.20 5.78 13.23
N ALA A 188 -10.64 7.00 12.86
CA ALA A 188 -9.75 8.05 12.40
C ALA A 188 -8.84 8.56 13.53
N ASP A 189 -7.65 9.01 13.15
CA ASP A 189 -6.72 9.65 14.07
C ASP A 189 -7.22 11.03 14.50
N SER A 190 -6.75 11.47 15.67
CA SER A 190 -6.86 12.88 16.06
C SER A 190 -5.98 13.74 15.17
N PHE A 191 -6.58 14.75 14.53
CA PHE A 191 -5.85 15.63 13.62
C PHE A 191 -4.77 16.43 14.36
N THR A 192 -3.54 16.33 13.87
CA THR A 192 -2.44 17.24 14.21
C THR A 192 -1.66 17.57 12.96
N TRP A 193 -1.15 18.80 12.86
CA TRP A 193 -0.29 19.18 11.73
C TRP A 193 0.93 18.28 11.57
N TYR A 194 1.50 17.85 12.69
CA TYR A 194 2.62 16.91 12.69
C TYR A 194 2.25 15.60 12.00
N SER A 195 1.19 14.92 12.46
CA SER A 195 0.78 13.63 11.88
C SER A 195 0.36 13.76 10.42
N PHE A 196 -0.27 14.89 10.05
CA PHE A 196 -0.71 15.12 8.68
C PHE A 196 0.49 15.30 7.74
N LEU A 197 1.46 16.15 8.13
CA LEU A 197 2.67 16.38 7.34
C LEU A 197 3.54 15.14 7.29
N TYR A 198 3.62 14.37 8.38
CA TYR A 198 4.30 13.08 8.42
C TYR A 198 3.79 12.13 7.35
N ARG A 199 2.47 11.92 7.32
CA ARG A 199 1.83 11.02 6.36
C ARG A 199 1.85 11.56 4.95
N TRP A 200 1.78 12.88 4.78
CA TRP A 200 1.89 13.51 3.48
C TRP A 200 3.28 13.28 2.86
N LEU A 201 4.34 13.50 3.64
CA LEU A 201 5.73 13.24 3.21
C LEU A 201 5.99 11.75 2.98
N ALA A 202 5.47 10.88 3.86
CA ALA A 202 5.51 9.43 3.64
C ALA A 202 4.79 9.06 2.33
N GLY A 203 3.64 9.70 2.07
CA GLY A 203 2.87 9.57 0.84
C GLY A 203 3.69 9.84 -0.42
N VAL A 204 4.43 10.96 -0.42
CA VAL A 204 5.35 11.33 -1.50
C VAL A 204 6.49 10.33 -1.61
N ALA A 205 7.10 9.92 -0.49
CA ALA A 205 8.23 9.01 -0.48
C ALA A 205 7.87 7.60 -1.00
N PHE A 206 6.72 7.05 -0.60
CA PHE A 206 6.20 5.79 -1.14
C PHE A 206 5.83 5.89 -2.61
N THR A 207 5.35 7.05 -3.08
CA THR A 207 5.11 7.28 -4.51
C THR A 207 6.41 7.29 -5.30
N ALA A 208 7.47 7.90 -4.78
CA ALA A 208 8.80 7.82 -5.39
C ALA A 208 9.31 6.38 -5.43
N LEU A 209 9.18 5.62 -4.33
CA LEU A 209 9.57 4.21 -4.29
C LEU A 209 8.78 3.38 -5.31
N TYR A 210 7.47 3.58 -5.40
CA TYR A 210 6.61 2.94 -6.40
C TYR A 210 7.07 3.25 -7.83
N TYR A 211 7.41 4.49 -8.12
CA TYR A 211 7.91 4.88 -9.44
C TYR A 211 9.21 4.15 -9.82
N PHE A 212 10.17 4.05 -8.89
CA PHE A 212 11.47 3.45 -9.18
C PHE A 212 11.51 1.92 -9.09
N ARG A 213 10.68 1.32 -8.22
CA ARG A 213 10.78 -0.11 -7.88
C ARG A 213 9.51 -0.93 -8.13
N GLY A 214 8.40 -0.26 -8.38
CA GLY A 214 7.13 -0.91 -8.66
C GLY A 214 6.42 -1.43 -7.41
N PHE A 215 5.22 -1.96 -7.65
CA PHE A 215 4.28 -2.32 -6.59
C PHE A 215 4.81 -3.36 -5.60
N ALA A 216 5.54 -4.38 -6.07
CA ALA A 216 5.97 -5.49 -5.23
C ALA A 216 6.89 -5.04 -4.08
N VAL A 217 7.87 -4.18 -4.40
CA VAL A 217 8.81 -3.66 -3.40
C VAL A 217 8.12 -2.62 -2.52
N THR A 218 7.29 -1.74 -3.09
CA THR A 218 6.60 -0.69 -2.31
C THR A 218 5.64 -1.28 -1.28
N SER A 219 4.81 -2.24 -1.69
CA SER A 219 3.84 -2.89 -0.79
C SER A 219 4.51 -3.62 0.36
N CYS A 220 5.57 -4.39 0.08
CA CYS A 220 6.37 -5.03 1.12
C CYS A 220 7.07 -4.01 2.02
N THR A 221 7.59 -2.91 1.46
CA THR A 221 8.26 -1.86 2.24
C THR A 221 7.30 -1.19 3.21
N HIS A 222 6.10 -0.85 2.74
CA HIS A 222 5.08 -0.22 3.57
C HIS A 222 4.61 -1.17 4.67
N ALA A 223 4.31 -2.43 4.35
CA ALA A 223 3.95 -3.42 5.37
C ALA A 223 5.05 -3.59 6.44
N LEU A 224 6.31 -3.71 6.03
CA LEU A 224 7.45 -3.83 6.95
C LEU A 224 7.71 -2.53 7.74
N TYR A 225 7.41 -1.38 7.16
CA TYR A 225 7.49 -0.09 7.83
C TYR A 225 6.47 -0.01 8.95
N ASP A 226 5.21 -0.35 8.67
CA ASP A 226 4.14 -0.35 9.66
C ASP A 226 4.37 -1.39 10.75
N ILE A 227 4.84 -2.59 10.40
CA ILE A 227 5.20 -3.64 11.38
C ILE A 227 6.20 -3.08 12.41
N ARG A 228 7.21 -2.32 11.99
CA ARG A 228 8.21 -1.75 12.91
C ARG A 228 7.72 -0.54 13.70
N VAL A 229 6.64 0.10 13.26
CA VAL A 229 6.06 1.27 13.93
C VAL A 229 4.98 0.84 14.92
N LEU A 230 4.27 -0.24 14.62
CA LEU A 230 3.11 -0.72 15.37
C LEU A 230 3.40 -1.92 16.29
N LEU A 231 4.51 -2.63 16.09
CA LEU A 231 5.00 -3.72 16.95
C LEU A 231 6.36 -3.34 17.58
#